data_AF-A0A2A4TJ58-F1
#
_entry.id   AF-A0A2A4TJ58-F1
#
_cell.length_a   1.000
_cell.length_b   1.000
_cell.length_c   1.000
_cell.angle_alpha   90.00
_cell.angle_beta   90.00
_cell.angle_gamma   90.00
#
_symmetry.space_group_name_H-M   'P 1'
#
loop_
_entity.id
_entity.type
_entity.pdbx_description
1 polymer ?
#
loop_
_entity_poly.entity_id
_entity_poly.type
_entity_poly.pdbx_seq_one_letter_code
_entity_poly.pdbx_strand_id
1 'polypeptide(L)'
;MKKHSLRFLTLTLIGILICSCQNDDDFFNENQGNKNELSTFNDIVLGKKLENPYSVTNMKKALNNLKTSSKKSAKSTDNFNINVETTHLYIKFIPKNEEELAILKKDSTLILYSYPLDYEIVEGTGYYRDPEVPEGQPTYQYCAIKVNKMLPQEVESEILEELFIPDEDSDDASKSRKKQFSTQDVNSLVDESLKITNNLKETQNNSKLFARRSKWRPAGTIRVWDENIGTTTSTRRIFSHWEYYNCQTGEILRNCNSGTGGPLPLAEFELKPEEDNCCKRAIYTYTTTTTDGSYVGVEGVKVRARRWFTTHRGIANSSGYYSCDGRFRRPANYSIDWERYEFALRDGWLNGATYNGPKITGNWNLNLRGDKQAYYATIFRAAHHYYYKDIKGLRRPPQNSFWRTQMKIRAYLENVSNEGSLGAHAAGWRAFGLYSPIKMYTYQRPAIETYATTIHELAHASHWHMDRSDFSDTETKVKESWARGVQWELTRMTYPDYLSREFRRDDYTLVVSDMIDDDFETEEDTTNKGYYESPNDQVSGYTIRQIEDALLHQKTWNSWRDNIISKYTNPTEEHLTRLFSAYE
;
A
#
# COMPACT_ATOMS: atom_id res chain seq x y z
N MET A 1 36.33 22.95 44.75
CA MET A 1 35.72 23.86 43.76
C MET A 1 36.24 23.64 42.31
N LYS A 2 36.33 22.40 41.79
CA LYS A 2 36.83 22.15 40.41
C LYS A 2 36.07 21.07 39.61
N LYS A 3 34.87 20.63 40.05
CA LYS A 3 34.06 19.65 39.30
C LYS A 3 32.69 20.14 38.83
N HIS A 4 32.17 21.24 39.38
CA HIS A 4 30.89 21.81 38.96
C HIS A 4 31.00 22.81 37.80
N SER A 5 32.15 23.48 37.59
CA SER A 5 32.28 24.41 36.45
C SER A 5 32.53 23.71 35.12
N LEU A 6 33.06 22.48 35.11
CA LEU A 6 33.32 21.73 33.87
C LEU A 6 32.03 21.17 33.26
N ARG A 7 31.05 20.76 34.10
CA ARG A 7 29.73 20.31 33.64
C ARG A 7 28.89 21.46 33.08
N PHE A 8 29.01 22.66 33.65
CA PHE A 8 28.33 23.85 33.14
C PHE A 8 28.92 24.32 31.81
N LEU A 9 30.24 24.21 31.62
CA LEU A 9 30.93 24.56 30.36
C LEU A 9 30.60 23.58 29.22
N THR A 10 30.43 22.29 29.50
CA THR A 10 29.97 21.30 28.49
C THR A 10 28.49 21.45 28.13
N LEU A 11 27.64 21.90 29.07
CA LEU A 11 26.23 22.18 28.79
C LEU A 11 26.01 23.50 28.04
N THR A 12 26.89 24.48 28.20
CA THR A 12 26.85 25.73 27.42
C THR A 12 27.46 25.60 26.03
N LEU A 13 28.48 24.74 25.82
CA LEU A 13 29.02 24.49 24.47
C LEU A 13 28.06 23.69 23.57
N ILE A 14 27.23 22.81 24.15
CA ILE A 14 26.18 22.09 23.41
C ILE A 14 24.99 23.01 23.09
N GLY A 15 24.73 24.03 23.91
CA GLY A 15 23.69 25.03 23.66
C GLY A 15 24.04 26.07 22.58
N ILE A 16 25.32 26.30 22.27
CA ILE A 16 25.77 27.30 21.29
C ILE A 16 25.94 26.70 19.87
N LEU A 17 25.91 25.37 19.73
CA LEU A 17 25.85 24.69 18.41
C LEU A 17 24.41 24.57 17.85
N ILE A 18 23.40 25.11 18.54
CA ILE A 18 21.98 25.05 18.16
C ILE A 18 21.44 26.44 17.74
N CYS A 19 22.30 27.46 17.61
CA CYS A 19 21.86 28.81 17.24
C CYS A 19 22.84 29.50 16.28
N SER A 20 22.69 29.23 14.98
CA SER A 20 23.08 30.08 13.84
C SER A 20 22.57 29.36 12.57
N CYS A 21 21.59 29.81 11.79
CA CYS A 21 20.88 31.07 11.67
C CYS A 21 19.37 30.82 11.51
N GLN A 22 18.55 31.65 12.17
CA GLN A 22 17.26 32.06 11.65
C GLN A 22 17.49 33.10 10.53
N ASN A 23 16.73 32.97 9.45
CA ASN A 23 15.87 34.02 8.87
C ASN A 23 15.06 33.36 7.75
N ASP A 24 13.89 32.83 8.09
CA ASP A 24 12.63 33.49 7.79
C ASP A 24 11.55 32.78 8.61
N ASP A 25 11.11 33.50 9.64
CA ASP A 25 10.00 33.12 10.49
C ASP A 25 8.70 33.29 9.69
N ASP A 26 8.14 32.18 9.22
CA ASP A 26 6.69 32.03 9.15
C ASP A 26 6.28 30.92 10.12
N PHE A 27 6.16 31.35 11.39
CA PHE A 27 5.41 30.65 12.42
C PHE A 27 3.94 30.56 11.98
N PHE A 28 3.58 29.46 11.31
CA PHE A 28 2.18 29.04 11.33
C PHE A 28 1.91 28.41 12.69
N ASN A 29 1.32 29.21 13.57
CA ASN A 29 0.45 28.70 14.61
C ASN A 29 -0.44 27.62 13.99
N GLU A 30 -0.40 26.40 14.55
CA GLU A 30 -1.48 25.43 14.40
C GLU A 30 -2.73 26.04 15.05
N ASN A 31 -3.37 26.97 14.34
CA ASN A 31 -4.73 27.34 14.66
C ASN A 31 -5.56 26.07 14.46
N GLN A 32 -6.08 25.57 15.57
CA GLN A 32 -7.20 24.64 15.64
C GLN A 32 -8.41 25.26 14.94
N GLY A 33 -8.40 25.32 13.62
CA GLY A 33 -9.57 25.57 12.78
C GLY A 33 -10.31 24.25 12.60
N ASN A 34 -11.40 24.07 13.35
CA ASN A 34 -12.42 23.01 13.22
C ASN A 34 -12.00 21.73 12.47
N LYS A 35 -11.32 20.84 13.20
CA LYS A 35 -11.01 19.45 12.81
C LYS A 35 -12.21 18.50 12.88
N ASN A 36 -13.38 18.92 12.42
CA ASN A 36 -14.53 18.05 12.19
C ASN A 36 -15.10 18.49 10.84
N GLU A 37 -14.70 17.91 9.70
CA GLU A 37 -15.66 17.07 8.95
C GLU A 37 -15.06 16.28 7.76
N LEU A 38 -13.74 16.15 7.59
CA LEU A 38 -13.17 15.47 6.40
C LEU A 38 -12.09 14.40 6.67
N SER A 39 -12.08 13.78 7.87
CA SER A 39 -11.19 12.64 8.18
C SER A 39 -11.92 11.36 8.60
N THR A 40 -13.26 11.36 8.66
CA THR A 40 -14.04 10.32 9.36
C THR A 40 -14.59 9.19 8.48
N PHE A 41 -14.34 9.16 7.17
CA PHE A 41 -15.12 8.28 6.29
C PHE A 41 -14.67 6.83 6.20
N ASN A 42 -13.63 6.37 6.92
CA ASN A 42 -13.17 4.98 6.75
C ASN A 42 -12.54 4.28 7.97
N ASP A 43 -12.38 4.90 9.14
CA ASP A 43 -11.77 4.21 10.28
C ASP A 43 -12.60 3.02 10.75
N ILE A 44 -11.93 1.97 11.26
CA ILE A 44 -12.64 0.80 11.77
C ILE A 44 -13.43 1.18 13.01
N VAL A 45 -14.69 0.78 13.04
CA VAL A 45 -15.53 0.77 14.24
C VAL A 45 -15.65 -0.66 14.76
N LEU A 46 -15.19 -0.86 16.00
CA LEU A 46 -15.34 -2.14 16.69
C LEU A 46 -16.73 -2.25 17.31
N GLY A 47 -17.30 -3.44 17.20
CA GLY A 47 -18.58 -3.82 17.79
C GLY A 47 -18.42 -4.48 19.15
N LYS A 48 -19.27 -5.47 19.43
CA LYS A 48 -19.18 -6.22 20.68
C LYS A 48 -17.90 -7.05 20.76
N LYS A 49 -17.37 -7.20 21.97
CA LYS A 49 -16.40 -8.23 22.30
C LYS A 49 -17.05 -9.60 22.13
N LEU A 50 -16.40 -10.48 21.40
CA LEU A 50 -16.82 -11.87 21.17
C LEU A 50 -16.24 -12.77 22.24
N GLU A 51 -17.01 -13.75 22.70
CA GLU A 51 -16.47 -14.80 23.56
C GLU A 51 -15.46 -15.64 22.76
N ASN A 52 -14.23 -15.75 23.26
CA ASN A 52 -13.13 -16.39 22.53
C ASN A 52 -13.32 -17.93 22.46
N PRO A 53 -13.50 -18.53 21.26
CA PRO A 53 -13.62 -19.98 21.10
C PRO A 53 -12.27 -20.70 21.22
N TYR A 54 -11.14 -20.01 21.07
CA TYR A 54 -9.79 -20.58 21.15
C TYR A 54 -9.17 -20.47 22.54
N SER A 55 -9.87 -19.89 23.52
CA SER A 55 -9.39 -19.90 24.90
C SER A 55 -9.28 -21.33 25.42
N VAL A 56 -8.25 -21.61 26.21
CA VAL A 56 -8.05 -22.93 26.83
C VAL A 56 -9.29 -23.34 27.64
N THR A 57 -9.93 -22.37 28.30
CA THR A 57 -11.17 -22.58 29.05
C THR A 57 -12.32 -23.06 28.15
N ASN A 58 -12.60 -22.37 27.05
CA ASN A 58 -13.71 -22.74 26.18
C ASN A 58 -13.42 -24.00 25.36
N MET A 59 -12.16 -24.22 24.96
CA MET A 59 -11.74 -25.49 24.35
C MET A 59 -11.90 -26.68 25.30
N LYS A 60 -11.56 -26.54 26.59
CA LYS A 60 -11.81 -27.59 27.59
C LYS A 60 -13.30 -27.87 27.78
N LYS A 61 -14.14 -26.83 27.84
CA LYS A 61 -15.61 -26.97 27.89
C LYS A 61 -16.14 -27.71 26.66
N ALA A 62 -15.72 -27.32 25.47
CA ALA A 62 -16.11 -27.96 24.21
C ALA A 62 -15.70 -29.44 24.17
N LEU A 63 -14.47 -29.77 24.60
CA LEU A 63 -14.00 -31.15 24.68
C LEU A 63 -14.87 -31.99 25.64
N ASN A 64 -15.26 -31.42 26.78
CA ASN A 64 -16.15 -32.09 27.73
C ASN A 64 -17.55 -32.32 27.15
N ASN A 65 -18.11 -31.39 26.38
CA ASN A 65 -19.38 -31.56 25.67
C ASN A 65 -19.32 -32.71 24.65
N LEU A 66 -18.21 -32.83 23.91
CA LEU A 66 -18.00 -33.92 22.95
C LEU A 66 -17.84 -35.28 23.64
N LYS A 67 -17.09 -35.34 24.75
CA LYS A 67 -16.92 -36.54 25.58
C LYS A 67 -18.22 -37.00 26.25
N THR A 68 -19.10 -36.07 26.63
CA THR A 68 -20.39 -36.42 27.24
C THR A 68 -21.43 -36.85 26.20
N SER A 69 -21.42 -36.23 25.03
CA SER A 69 -22.32 -36.59 23.92
C SER A 69 -22.01 -37.97 23.32
N SER A 70 -20.73 -38.33 23.20
CA SER A 70 -20.29 -39.67 22.76
C SER A 70 -20.74 -40.78 23.70
N LYS A 71 -20.61 -40.59 25.02
CA LYS A 71 -21.06 -41.56 26.06
C LYS A 71 -22.56 -41.84 26.04
N LYS A 72 -23.41 -40.92 25.55
CA LYS A 72 -24.86 -41.12 25.44
C LYS A 72 -25.26 -41.96 24.22
N SER A 73 -24.36 -42.19 23.27
CA SER A 73 -24.61 -43.08 22.13
C SER A 73 -23.98 -44.45 22.41
N ALA A 74 -24.81 -45.48 22.62
CA ALA A 74 -24.38 -46.84 22.96
C ALA A 74 -23.60 -47.59 21.83
N LYS A 75 -23.15 -46.87 20.78
CA LYS A 75 -22.46 -47.42 19.60
C LYS A 75 -21.17 -46.66 19.20
N SER A 76 -20.76 -45.61 19.90
CA SER A 76 -19.55 -44.85 19.54
C SER A 76 -18.35 -45.28 20.40
N THR A 77 -17.30 -45.77 19.75
CA THR A 77 -15.95 -45.98 20.29
C THR A 77 -15.06 -44.73 20.18
N ASP A 78 -15.63 -43.55 19.92
CA ASP A 78 -14.86 -42.32 19.69
C ASP A 78 -14.29 -41.76 20.98
N ASN A 79 -13.08 -42.20 21.33
CA ASN A 79 -12.29 -41.59 22.40
C ASN A 79 -11.65 -40.29 21.88
N PHE A 80 -12.32 -39.15 22.12
CA PHE A 80 -11.74 -37.82 21.95
C PHE A 80 -10.53 -37.63 22.89
N ASN A 81 -9.35 -38.06 22.45
CA ASN A 81 -8.13 -38.03 23.26
C ASN A 81 -7.35 -36.72 23.10
N ILE A 82 -8.00 -35.60 22.75
CA ILE A 82 -7.30 -34.31 22.60
C ILE A 82 -6.83 -33.81 23.97
N ASN A 83 -5.55 -33.48 24.07
CA ASN A 83 -4.99 -32.76 25.21
C ASN A 83 -5.02 -31.25 24.92
N VAL A 84 -5.85 -30.51 25.68
CA VAL A 84 -6.01 -29.06 25.52
C VAL A 84 -5.08 -28.35 26.49
N GLU A 85 -3.94 -27.93 25.95
CA GLU A 85 -2.89 -27.19 26.67
C GLU A 85 -2.67 -25.82 26.04
N THR A 86 -2.00 -24.92 26.75
CA THR A 86 -1.68 -23.58 26.22
C THR A 86 -0.61 -23.69 25.15
N THR A 87 -0.99 -23.36 23.92
CA THR A 87 -0.09 -23.38 22.74
C THR A 87 0.37 -21.97 22.38
N HIS A 88 -0.51 -21.00 22.59
CA HIS A 88 -0.29 -19.61 22.25
C HIS A 88 -0.80 -18.69 23.36
N LEU A 89 -0.30 -17.47 23.37
CA LEU A 89 -0.72 -16.37 24.23
C LEU A 89 -1.32 -15.27 23.35
N TYR A 90 -2.49 -14.76 23.74
CA TYR A 90 -3.04 -13.53 23.19
C TYR A 90 -2.48 -12.34 23.97
N ILE A 91 -1.74 -11.46 23.32
CA ILE A 91 -0.98 -10.39 23.97
C ILE A 91 -1.40 -9.03 23.41
N LYS A 92 -1.50 -8.05 24.32
CA LYS A 92 -1.61 -6.63 24.06
C LYS A 92 -0.30 -5.95 24.43
N PHE A 93 0.37 -5.33 23.46
CA PHE A 93 1.52 -4.46 23.69
C PHE A 93 1.07 -3.00 23.83
N ILE A 94 1.76 -2.28 24.71
CA ILE A 94 1.47 -0.89 25.09
C ILE A 94 2.70 -0.03 24.79
N PRO A 95 2.98 0.27 23.49
CA PRO A 95 4.12 1.09 23.12
C PRO A 95 3.90 2.55 23.54
N LYS A 96 4.85 3.12 24.27
CA LYS A 96 4.77 4.51 24.78
C LYS A 96 5.17 5.56 23.75
N ASN A 97 5.98 5.15 22.77
CA ASN A 97 6.52 6.00 21.73
C ASN A 97 6.79 5.20 20.45
N GLU A 98 7.24 5.91 19.41
CA GLU A 98 7.49 5.30 18.11
C GLU A 98 8.72 4.35 18.14
N GLU A 99 9.72 4.61 18.99
CA GLU A 99 10.86 3.71 19.16
C GLU A 99 10.43 2.34 19.66
N GLU A 100 9.57 2.29 20.68
CA GLU A 100 9.00 1.04 21.20
C GLU A 100 8.14 0.33 20.15
N LEU A 101 7.30 1.05 19.40
CA LEU A 101 6.55 0.46 18.27
C LEU A 101 7.50 -0.11 17.20
N ALA A 102 8.62 0.56 16.93
CA ALA A 102 9.61 0.08 15.96
C ALA A 102 10.30 -1.21 16.44
N ILE A 103 10.55 -1.37 17.74
CA ILE A 103 11.05 -2.63 18.32
C ILE A 103 10.09 -3.77 18.00
N LEU A 104 8.78 -3.58 18.20
CA LEU A 104 7.77 -4.60 17.88
C LEU A 104 7.75 -4.92 16.37
N LYS A 105 7.73 -3.89 15.51
CA LYS A 105 7.64 -4.06 14.05
C LYS A 105 8.89 -4.68 13.43
N LYS A 106 10.03 -4.57 14.09
CA LYS A 106 11.30 -5.17 13.66
C LYS A 106 11.27 -6.69 13.75
N ASP A 107 10.60 -7.26 14.74
CA ASP A 107 10.39 -8.70 14.81
C ASP A 107 9.31 -9.12 13.80
N SER A 108 9.75 -9.49 12.59
CA SER A 108 8.87 -9.97 11.52
C SER A 108 8.07 -11.25 11.84
N THR A 109 8.41 -11.92 12.95
CA THR A 109 7.66 -13.07 13.48
C THR A 109 6.52 -12.63 14.39
N LEU A 110 6.44 -11.36 14.81
CA LEU A 110 5.22 -10.77 15.38
C LEU A 110 4.28 -10.34 14.25
N ILE A 111 3.03 -10.78 14.33
CA ILE A 111 1.98 -10.33 13.43
C ILE A 111 1.07 -9.42 14.23
N LEU A 112 1.35 -8.12 14.16
CA LEU A 112 0.73 -7.08 14.96
C LEU A 112 -0.54 -6.54 14.29
N TYR A 113 -1.56 -6.27 15.09
CA TYR A 113 -2.79 -5.60 14.69
C TYR A 113 -3.01 -4.39 15.58
N SER A 114 -3.49 -3.28 15.02
CA SER A 114 -3.83 -2.10 15.80
C SER A 114 -5.10 -2.29 16.63
N TYR A 115 -5.89 -3.32 16.36
CA TYR A 115 -7.17 -3.60 17.00
C TYR A 115 -7.20 -4.98 17.69
N PRO A 116 -8.01 -5.15 18.76
CA PRO A 116 -8.27 -6.43 19.40
C PRO A 116 -8.81 -7.51 18.44
N LEU A 117 -8.28 -8.72 18.54
CA LEU A 117 -8.58 -9.82 17.63
C LEU A 117 -9.93 -10.50 17.90
N ASP A 118 -10.50 -10.26 19.08
CA ASP A 118 -11.73 -10.84 19.65
C ASP A 118 -12.92 -9.88 19.62
N TYR A 119 -12.89 -8.86 18.76
CA TYR A 119 -14.00 -7.93 18.54
C TYR A 119 -14.61 -8.10 17.15
N GLU A 120 -15.91 -7.82 17.02
CA GLU A 120 -16.53 -7.63 15.71
C GLU A 120 -16.01 -6.34 15.06
N ILE A 121 -15.76 -6.38 13.76
CA ILE A 121 -15.54 -5.18 12.95
C ILE A 121 -16.89 -4.91 12.28
N VAL A 122 -17.54 -3.82 12.70
CA VAL A 122 -18.90 -3.50 12.25
C VAL A 122 -18.84 -2.69 10.96
N GLU A 123 -17.96 -1.69 10.94
CA GLU A 123 -17.79 -0.76 9.81
C GLU A 123 -16.33 -0.35 9.66
N GLY A 124 -16.02 0.26 8.51
CA GLY A 124 -14.72 0.83 8.21
C GLY A 124 -13.73 -0.15 7.60
N THR A 125 -12.82 0.42 6.81
CA THR A 125 -11.73 -0.32 6.14
C THR A 125 -10.36 0.24 6.52
N GLY A 126 -10.29 1.31 7.30
CA GLY A 126 -9.09 2.08 7.59
C GLY A 126 -8.40 1.63 8.86
N TYR A 127 -7.77 2.58 9.54
CA TYR A 127 -7.04 2.35 10.77
C TYR A 127 -7.99 2.27 11.97
N TYR A 128 -7.57 1.60 13.04
CA TYR A 128 -8.24 1.65 14.33
C TYR A 128 -7.31 2.30 15.35
N ARG A 129 -7.81 3.31 16.06
CA ARG A 129 -7.14 3.91 17.20
C ARG A 129 -7.97 3.65 18.45
N ASP A 130 -7.36 2.99 19.42
CA ASP A 130 -7.97 2.76 20.72
C ASP A 130 -8.27 4.10 21.43
N PRO A 131 -9.53 4.36 21.86
CA PRO A 131 -9.92 5.61 22.50
C PRO A 131 -9.21 5.90 23.83
N GLU A 132 -8.69 4.86 24.51
CA GLU A 132 -7.98 5.01 25.78
C GLU A 132 -6.54 5.49 25.60
N VAL A 133 -6.02 5.47 24.36
CA VAL A 133 -4.63 5.85 24.07
C VAL A 133 -4.50 7.38 23.98
N PRO A 134 -3.65 8.00 24.82
CA PRO A 134 -3.40 9.44 24.77
C PRO A 134 -2.99 9.95 23.38
N GLU A 135 -3.25 11.23 23.11
CA GLU A 135 -2.77 11.87 21.90
C GLU A 135 -1.23 11.88 21.85
N GLY A 136 -0.69 11.65 20.65
CA GLY A 136 0.76 11.56 20.43
C GLY A 136 1.40 10.21 20.79
N GLN A 137 0.62 9.20 21.17
CA GLN A 137 1.14 7.84 21.39
C GLN A 137 0.67 6.86 20.30
N PRO A 138 1.49 5.86 19.94
CA PRO A 138 1.03 4.80 19.06
C PRO A 138 -0.07 3.98 19.74
N THR A 139 -1.05 3.52 18.96
CA THR A 139 -2.11 2.67 19.52
C THR A 139 -1.57 1.31 19.93
N TYR A 140 -2.29 0.62 20.82
CA TYR A 140 -1.94 -0.72 21.28
C TYR A 140 -1.76 -1.69 20.11
N GLN A 141 -0.86 -2.66 20.27
CA GLN A 141 -0.62 -3.69 19.28
C GLN A 141 -1.01 -5.07 19.81
N TYR A 142 -1.86 -5.77 19.07
CA TYR A 142 -2.43 -7.05 19.46
C TYR A 142 -1.86 -8.16 18.60
N CYS A 143 -1.48 -9.29 19.21
CA CYS A 143 -1.04 -10.47 18.45
C CYS A 143 -1.25 -11.76 19.24
N ALA A 144 -1.25 -12.89 18.51
CA ALA A 144 -1.14 -14.21 19.09
C ALA A 144 0.26 -14.77 18.85
N ILE A 145 0.91 -15.30 19.88
CA ILE A 145 2.27 -15.83 19.81
C ILE A 145 2.39 -17.18 20.47
N LYS A 146 3.36 -18.00 20.06
CA LYS A 146 3.64 -19.29 20.72
C LYS A 146 4.21 -19.07 22.11
N VAL A 147 3.84 -19.93 23.07
CA VAL A 147 4.28 -19.84 24.48
C VAL A 147 5.79 -19.79 24.69
N ASN A 148 6.57 -20.39 23.78
CA ASN A 148 8.04 -20.43 23.88
C ASN A 148 8.73 -19.25 23.18
N LYS A 149 7.98 -18.29 22.67
CA LYS A 149 8.53 -17.13 21.98
C LYS A 149 9.02 -16.11 23.01
N MET A 150 10.26 -15.66 22.88
CA MET A 150 10.80 -14.56 23.70
C MET A 150 10.15 -13.24 23.28
N LEU A 151 9.66 -12.51 24.28
CA LEU A 151 9.06 -11.19 24.10
C LEU A 151 10.11 -10.08 24.25
N PRO A 152 9.98 -8.96 23.51
CA PRO A 152 10.78 -7.78 23.77
C PRO A 152 10.44 -7.26 25.17
N GLN A 153 11.47 -7.11 26.02
CA GLN A 153 11.29 -6.67 27.42
C GLN A 153 11.17 -5.15 27.54
N GLU A 154 11.59 -4.44 26.49
CA GLU A 154 11.59 -2.99 26.40
C GLU A 154 10.18 -2.41 26.21
N VAL A 155 9.22 -3.22 25.76
CA VAL A 155 7.85 -2.79 25.47
C VAL A 155 6.89 -3.45 26.45
N GLU A 156 6.13 -2.63 27.15
CA GLU A 156 5.13 -3.10 28.10
C GLU A 156 4.08 -3.98 27.41
N SER A 157 3.70 -5.09 28.03
CA SER A 157 2.77 -6.05 27.46
C SER A 157 1.90 -6.72 28.51
N GLU A 158 0.67 -7.02 28.13
CA GLU A 158 -0.34 -7.70 28.94
C GLU A 158 -0.77 -8.99 28.23
N ILE A 159 -0.77 -10.12 28.95
CA ILE A 159 -1.35 -11.37 28.46
C ILE A 159 -2.86 -11.30 28.71
N LEU A 160 -3.62 -11.21 27.62
CA LEU A 160 -5.07 -11.14 27.66
C LEU A 160 -5.72 -12.51 27.85
N GLU A 161 -5.17 -13.56 27.21
CA GLU A 161 -5.75 -14.90 27.29
C GLU A 161 -4.77 -16.01 26.87
N GLU A 162 -4.89 -17.17 27.51
CA GLU A 162 -4.23 -18.41 27.10
C GLU A 162 -5.02 -19.12 26.00
N LEU A 163 -4.35 -19.47 24.90
CA LEU A 163 -4.98 -20.01 23.70
C LEU A 163 -4.54 -21.45 23.39
N PHE A 164 -5.50 -22.24 22.92
CA PHE A 164 -5.26 -23.52 22.24
C PHE A 164 -5.65 -23.40 20.77
N ILE A 165 -4.66 -23.38 19.86
CA ILE A 165 -4.87 -23.21 18.41
C ILE A 165 -4.46 -24.51 17.69
N PRO A 166 -5.33 -25.53 17.63
CA PRO A 166 -4.96 -26.85 17.11
C PRO A 166 -4.80 -26.89 15.58
N ASP A 167 -5.28 -25.87 14.86
CA ASP A 167 -5.22 -25.82 13.40
C ASP A 167 -3.82 -25.46 12.87
N GLU A 168 -3.01 -24.71 13.62
CA GLU A 168 -1.66 -24.28 13.19
C GLU A 168 -0.63 -25.41 13.19
N ASP A 169 -0.75 -26.37 14.12
CA ASP A 169 0.17 -27.51 14.21
C ASP A 169 -0.04 -28.54 13.09
N SER A 170 -1.08 -28.38 12.26
CA SER A 170 -1.50 -29.38 11.25
C SER A 170 -0.90 -29.20 9.85
N ASP A 171 -0.19 -28.09 9.57
CA ASP A 171 0.27 -27.73 8.21
C ASP A 171 1.78 -27.99 7.96
N ASP A 172 2.54 -28.46 8.94
CA ASP A 172 3.96 -28.83 8.78
C ASP A 172 4.09 -30.33 8.43
N ALA A 173 3.99 -30.65 7.14
CA ALA A 173 4.10 -32.02 6.62
C ALA A 173 5.46 -32.70 6.90
N SER A 174 6.46 -31.92 7.35
CA SER A 174 7.83 -32.40 7.60
C SER A 174 8.07 -32.94 9.02
N LYS A 175 7.16 -32.71 9.97
CA LYS A 175 7.29 -33.21 11.35
C LYS A 175 6.40 -34.44 11.58
N SER A 176 6.93 -35.58 11.14
CA SER A 176 6.39 -36.94 11.32
C SER A 176 6.24 -37.42 12.78
N ARG A 177 6.18 -36.54 13.79
CA ARG A 177 6.15 -36.93 15.22
C ARG A 177 4.96 -36.47 16.07
N LYS A 178 3.94 -35.78 15.53
CA LYS A 178 2.74 -35.42 16.31
C LYS A 178 1.44 -35.42 15.50
N LYS A 179 1.06 -36.53 14.86
CA LYS A 179 -0.38 -36.81 14.63
C LYS A 179 -0.94 -37.46 15.90
N GLN A 180 -1.05 -36.69 16.97
CA GLN A 180 -1.58 -37.21 18.24
C GLN A 180 -3.11 -37.33 18.19
N PHE A 181 -3.79 -36.58 17.30
CA PHE A 181 -5.26 -36.54 17.16
C PHE A 181 -5.72 -36.65 15.71
N SER A 182 -6.92 -37.19 15.48
CA SER A 182 -7.50 -37.22 14.14
C SER A 182 -7.90 -35.80 13.71
N THR A 183 -7.76 -35.48 12.42
CA THR A 183 -8.21 -34.18 11.87
C THR A 183 -9.71 -33.95 12.13
N GLN A 184 -10.49 -35.02 12.26
CA GLN A 184 -11.91 -34.95 12.54
C GLN A 184 -12.16 -34.49 13.98
N ASP A 185 -11.43 -35.02 14.96
CA ASP A 185 -11.57 -34.63 16.36
C ASP A 185 -11.24 -33.14 16.57
N VAL A 186 -10.17 -32.66 15.92
CA VAL A 186 -9.79 -31.24 15.96
C VAL A 186 -10.90 -30.35 15.38
N ASN A 187 -11.47 -30.74 14.24
CA ASN A 187 -12.57 -29.98 13.65
C ASN A 187 -13.80 -29.97 14.56
N SER A 188 -14.19 -31.12 15.10
CA SER A 188 -15.33 -31.23 16.02
C SER A 188 -15.12 -30.39 17.27
N LEU A 189 -13.90 -30.36 17.82
CA LEU A 189 -13.55 -29.51 18.96
C LEU A 189 -13.71 -28.02 18.63
N VAL A 190 -13.13 -27.57 17.51
CA VAL A 190 -13.22 -26.17 17.07
C VAL A 190 -14.68 -25.78 16.80
N ASP A 191 -15.45 -26.66 16.18
CA ASP A 191 -16.86 -26.40 15.83
C ASP A 191 -17.77 -26.35 17.07
N GLU A 192 -17.57 -27.26 18.02
CA GLU A 192 -18.28 -27.21 19.31
C GLU A 192 -17.88 -25.97 20.11
N SER A 193 -16.60 -25.59 20.10
CA SER A 193 -16.16 -24.37 20.79
C SER A 193 -16.76 -23.09 20.17
N LEU A 194 -16.83 -23.03 18.84
CA LEU A 194 -17.53 -21.95 18.14
C LEU A 194 -19.03 -21.94 18.46
N LYS A 195 -19.64 -23.10 18.64
CA LYS A 195 -21.07 -23.21 18.97
C LYS A 195 -21.36 -22.72 20.38
N ILE A 196 -20.63 -23.18 21.39
CA ILE A 196 -20.87 -22.79 22.80
C ILE A 196 -20.62 -21.31 23.05
N THR A 197 -19.76 -20.68 22.25
CA THR A 197 -19.46 -19.24 22.28
C THR A 197 -20.34 -18.40 21.35
N ASN A 198 -21.35 -19.01 20.72
CA ASN A 198 -22.27 -18.36 19.79
C ASN A 198 -21.58 -17.69 18.56
N ASN A 199 -20.47 -18.27 18.11
CA ASN A 199 -19.67 -17.81 16.97
C ASN A 199 -19.82 -18.70 15.72
N LEU A 200 -20.77 -19.62 15.73
CA LEU A 200 -21.10 -20.50 14.62
C LEU A 200 -22.34 -19.97 13.87
N LYS A 201 -22.19 -19.59 12.58
CA LYS A 201 -23.30 -19.00 11.79
C LYS A 201 -24.44 -20.01 11.54
N GLU A 202 -25.69 -19.52 11.53
CA GLU A 202 -26.93 -20.33 11.42
C GLU A 202 -27.04 -21.22 10.18
N THR A 203 -26.52 -20.81 9.02
CA THR A 203 -26.47 -21.66 7.80
C THR A 203 -25.61 -22.93 7.99
N GLN A 204 -24.90 -23.05 9.10
CA GLN A 204 -24.08 -24.19 9.46
C GLN A 204 -24.72 -25.08 10.53
N ASN A 205 -25.95 -24.76 10.97
CA ASN A 205 -26.71 -25.53 11.96
C ASN A 205 -27.43 -26.75 11.36
N ASN A 206 -27.57 -26.87 10.03
CA ASN A 206 -28.29 -27.99 9.40
C ASN A 206 -27.36 -29.18 9.10
N SER A 207 -27.60 -30.28 9.84
CA SER A 207 -27.29 -31.73 9.62
C SER A 207 -25.92 -32.19 9.08
N LYS A 208 -25.00 -31.29 8.73
CA LYS A 208 -23.64 -31.55 8.23
C LYS A 208 -22.54 -31.07 9.19
N LEU A 209 -22.83 -31.01 10.50
CA LEU A 209 -21.89 -30.60 11.57
C LEU A 209 -20.57 -31.39 11.59
N PHE A 210 -20.49 -32.52 10.88
CA PHE A 210 -19.30 -33.37 10.79
C PHE A 210 -18.76 -33.56 9.36
N ALA A 211 -19.30 -32.85 8.35
CA ALA A 211 -18.81 -32.94 6.98
C ALA A 211 -17.49 -32.17 6.84
N ARG A 212 -16.41 -32.89 6.53
CA ARG A 212 -15.04 -32.40 6.40
C ARG A 212 -14.94 -31.25 5.39
N ARG A 213 -14.98 -29.99 5.86
CA ARG A 213 -14.74 -28.84 4.99
C ARG A 213 -13.33 -28.88 4.43
N SER A 214 -13.21 -28.72 3.12
CA SER A 214 -11.91 -28.57 2.48
C SER A 214 -11.23 -27.30 2.99
N LYS A 215 -9.93 -27.40 3.27
CA LYS A 215 -9.09 -26.23 3.51
C LYS A 215 -8.95 -25.46 2.19
N TRP A 216 -9.12 -24.15 2.21
CA TRP A 216 -8.90 -23.25 1.07
C TRP A 216 -7.71 -22.32 1.38
N ARG A 217 -6.94 -21.97 0.35
CA ARG A 217 -5.78 -21.06 0.48
C ARG A 217 -6.21 -19.64 0.10
N PRO A 218 -6.01 -18.65 0.99
CA PRO A 218 -6.21 -17.24 0.62
C PRO A 218 -5.28 -16.82 -0.51
N ALA A 219 -5.83 -16.16 -1.51
CA ALA A 219 -5.13 -15.73 -2.72
C ALA A 219 -5.93 -14.63 -3.42
N GLY A 220 -5.36 -14.03 -4.46
CA GLY A 220 -6.06 -13.08 -5.30
C GLY A 220 -5.09 -12.14 -5.99
N THR A 221 -5.57 -10.96 -6.38
CA THR A 221 -4.78 -9.92 -7.03
C THR A 221 -4.95 -8.58 -6.34
N ILE A 222 -3.87 -7.82 -6.16
CA ILE A 222 -3.90 -6.41 -5.76
C ILE A 222 -3.39 -5.57 -6.91
N ARG A 223 -4.25 -4.73 -7.47
CA ARG A 223 -3.94 -3.87 -8.61
C ARG A 223 -4.43 -2.45 -8.37
N VAL A 224 -3.77 -1.49 -9.01
CA VAL A 224 -4.17 -0.07 -9.04
C VAL A 224 -4.32 0.37 -10.48
N TRP A 225 -5.33 1.20 -10.74
CA TRP A 225 -5.51 1.85 -12.03
C TRP A 225 -4.43 2.89 -12.24
N ASP A 226 -3.80 2.86 -13.41
CA ASP A 226 -2.80 3.82 -13.84
C ASP A 226 -3.15 4.29 -15.25
N GLU A 227 -3.55 5.55 -15.38
CA GLU A 227 -3.95 6.18 -16.64
C GLU A 227 -2.80 6.39 -17.63
N ASN A 228 -1.54 6.27 -17.19
CA ASN A 228 -0.36 6.45 -18.03
C ASN A 228 0.27 5.11 -18.45
N ILE A 229 -0.34 3.97 -18.14
CA ILE A 229 0.20 2.64 -18.50
C ILE A 229 -0.83 1.81 -19.25
N GLY A 230 -0.48 1.43 -20.48
CA GLY A 230 -1.27 0.54 -21.33
C GLY A 230 -2.61 1.15 -21.74
N THR A 231 -3.47 0.31 -22.33
CA THR A 231 -4.81 0.71 -22.80
C THR A 231 -5.84 -0.33 -22.37
N THR A 232 -7.03 0.12 -22.01
CA THR A 232 -8.17 -0.76 -21.69
C THR A 232 -9.25 -0.64 -22.75
N THR A 233 -9.67 -1.77 -23.29
CA THR A 233 -10.75 -1.85 -24.28
C THR A 233 -12.03 -2.37 -23.62
N SER A 234 -13.13 -1.65 -23.77
CA SER A 234 -14.46 -2.07 -23.30
C SER A 234 -15.42 -2.17 -24.47
N THR A 235 -16.02 -3.35 -24.66
CA THR A 235 -17.07 -3.57 -25.66
C THR A 235 -18.42 -3.58 -24.96
N ARG A 236 -19.29 -2.62 -25.30
CA ARG A 236 -20.64 -2.52 -24.75
C ARG A 236 -21.66 -2.91 -25.81
N ARG A 237 -22.65 -3.71 -25.40
CA ARG A 237 -23.82 -4.07 -26.20
C ARG A 237 -24.86 -2.97 -26.05
N ILE A 238 -25.14 -2.23 -27.12
CA ILE A 238 -26.05 -1.10 -27.14
C ILE A 238 -27.29 -1.48 -27.93
N PHE A 239 -28.48 -1.16 -27.41
CA PHE A 239 -29.72 -1.34 -28.15
C PHE A 239 -29.68 -0.48 -29.43
N SER A 240 -29.89 -1.10 -30.58
CA SER A 240 -29.88 -0.40 -31.87
C SER A 240 -31.30 -0.06 -32.29
N HIS A 241 -32.15 -1.06 -32.50
CA HIS A 241 -33.53 -0.90 -32.93
C HIS A 241 -34.34 -2.17 -32.67
N TRP A 242 -35.66 -2.08 -32.85
CA TRP A 242 -36.54 -3.25 -32.90
C TRP A 242 -36.58 -3.79 -34.34
N GLU A 243 -36.27 -5.06 -34.51
CA GLU A 243 -36.53 -5.77 -35.76
C GLU A 243 -37.85 -6.51 -35.63
N TYR A 244 -38.75 -6.21 -36.57
CA TYR A 244 -40.08 -6.82 -36.64
C TYR A 244 -40.02 -7.99 -37.61
N TYR A 245 -40.68 -9.09 -37.27
CA TYR A 245 -40.68 -10.30 -38.07
C TYR A 245 -41.99 -11.08 -37.88
N ASN A 246 -42.32 -11.92 -38.85
CA ASN A 246 -43.47 -12.81 -38.76
C ASN A 246 -43.22 -13.89 -37.71
N CYS A 247 -44.08 -13.98 -36.69
CA CYS A 247 -43.92 -14.90 -35.57
C CYS A 247 -43.86 -16.38 -35.97
N GLN A 248 -44.46 -16.76 -37.11
CA GLN A 248 -44.54 -18.15 -37.57
C GLN A 248 -43.44 -18.50 -38.58
N THR A 249 -43.15 -17.60 -39.53
CA THR A 249 -42.21 -17.88 -40.62
C THR A 249 -40.78 -17.39 -40.34
N GLY A 250 -40.62 -16.44 -39.42
CA GLY A 250 -39.33 -15.82 -39.10
C GLY A 250 -38.86 -14.76 -40.11
N GLU A 251 -39.66 -14.45 -41.14
CA GLU A 251 -39.32 -13.45 -42.16
C GLU A 251 -39.37 -12.02 -41.60
N ILE A 252 -38.38 -11.18 -41.96
CA ILE A 252 -38.28 -9.79 -41.50
C ILE A 252 -39.37 -8.94 -42.16
N LEU A 253 -40.15 -8.21 -41.35
CA LEU A 253 -41.24 -7.37 -41.80
C LEU A 253 -40.84 -5.89 -41.77
N ARG A 254 -41.18 -5.14 -42.83
CA ARG A 254 -40.87 -3.70 -42.94
C ARG A 254 -41.94 -2.78 -42.35
N ASN A 255 -43.21 -3.22 -42.32
CA ASN A 255 -44.34 -2.42 -41.84
C ASN A 255 -45.18 -3.24 -40.84
N CYS A 256 -45.03 -2.95 -39.55
CA CYS A 256 -46.01 -3.32 -38.53
C CYS A 256 -46.57 -2.03 -37.93
N ASN A 257 -47.80 -1.66 -38.27
CA ASN A 257 -48.43 -0.45 -37.76
C ASN A 257 -48.82 -0.65 -36.29
N SER A 258 -48.03 -0.12 -35.35
CA SER A 258 -48.45 0.04 -33.96
C SER A 258 -49.45 1.20 -33.88
N GLY A 259 -50.74 0.89 -33.72
CA GLY A 259 -51.80 1.88 -33.67
C GLY A 259 -51.60 2.94 -32.59
N THR A 260 -51.43 4.18 -33.00
CA THR A 260 -51.85 5.37 -32.23
C THR A 260 -52.62 6.27 -33.19
N GLY A 261 -53.87 6.56 -32.82
CA GLY A 261 -54.88 7.15 -33.70
C GLY A 261 -54.51 8.50 -34.33
N GLY A 262 -54.83 8.61 -35.61
CA GLY A 262 -54.93 9.84 -36.40
C GLY A 262 -55.67 9.52 -37.70
N PRO A 263 -56.48 10.43 -38.28
CA PRO A 263 -57.42 10.09 -39.33
C PRO A 263 -56.70 9.75 -40.64
N LEU A 264 -57.08 8.62 -41.23
CA LEU A 264 -56.65 8.16 -42.55
C LEU A 264 -57.15 9.10 -43.66
N PRO A 265 -56.34 9.36 -44.70
CA PRO A 265 -56.85 9.50 -46.05
C PRO A 265 -56.76 8.16 -46.80
N LEU A 266 -57.84 7.88 -47.52
CA LEU A 266 -58.06 6.73 -48.40
C LEU A 266 -57.11 6.78 -49.61
N ALA A 267 -56.39 5.70 -49.90
CA ALA A 267 -56.56 4.96 -51.16
C ALA A 267 -55.60 3.76 -51.25
N GLU A 268 -56.19 2.70 -51.80
CA GLU A 268 -55.61 1.52 -52.41
C GLU A 268 -55.14 0.36 -51.54
N PHE A 269 -55.70 -0.78 -51.90
CA PHE A 269 -56.10 -1.89 -51.07
C PHE A 269 -55.28 -3.07 -51.57
N GLU A 270 -54.06 -3.23 -51.04
CA GLU A 270 -53.33 -4.50 -51.16
C GLU A 270 -53.28 -5.17 -49.78
N LEU A 271 -53.71 -6.43 -49.80
CA LEU A 271 -54.02 -7.30 -48.67
C LEU A 271 -53.12 -7.07 -47.45
N LYS A 272 -53.72 -6.51 -46.39
CA LYS A 272 -53.12 -6.52 -45.05
C LYS A 272 -52.91 -7.99 -44.64
N PRO A 273 -51.67 -8.45 -44.38
CA PRO A 273 -51.50 -9.70 -43.65
C PRO A 273 -52.12 -9.51 -42.26
N GLU A 274 -52.86 -10.52 -41.79
CA GLU A 274 -53.58 -10.55 -40.52
C GLU A 274 -52.78 -9.87 -39.39
N GLU A 275 -53.45 -8.95 -38.68
CA GLU A 275 -52.87 -8.07 -37.64
C GLU A 275 -52.26 -8.83 -36.43
N ASP A 276 -52.24 -10.17 -36.44
CA ASP A 276 -51.95 -11.01 -35.28
C ASP A 276 -50.59 -11.74 -35.28
N ASN A 277 -49.72 -11.54 -36.28
CA ASN A 277 -48.45 -12.30 -36.38
C ASN A 277 -47.17 -11.44 -36.38
N CYS A 278 -47.22 -10.20 -35.87
CA CYS A 278 -46.04 -9.36 -35.79
C CYS A 278 -45.30 -9.50 -34.45
N CYS A 279 -44.17 -10.19 -34.48
CA CYS A 279 -43.24 -10.28 -33.36
C CYS A 279 -42.16 -9.21 -33.51
N LYS A 280 -41.59 -8.76 -32.38
CA LYS A 280 -40.42 -7.88 -32.38
C LYS A 280 -39.31 -8.46 -31.52
N ARG A 281 -38.07 -8.30 -31.98
CA ARG A 281 -36.88 -8.61 -31.18
C ARG A 281 -35.96 -7.40 -31.12
N ALA A 282 -35.31 -7.23 -29.98
CA ALA A 282 -34.33 -6.16 -29.81
C ALA A 282 -33.05 -6.54 -30.55
N ILE A 283 -32.64 -5.71 -31.51
CA ILE A 283 -31.34 -5.80 -32.16
C ILE A 283 -30.37 -4.90 -31.42
N TYR A 284 -29.15 -5.42 -31.24
CA TYR A 284 -28.09 -4.72 -30.52
C TYR A 284 -26.86 -4.64 -31.41
N THR A 285 -26.14 -3.52 -31.30
CA THR A 285 -24.81 -3.35 -31.88
C THR A 285 -23.77 -3.37 -30.76
N TYR A 286 -22.52 -3.66 -31.12
CA TYR A 286 -21.40 -3.63 -30.19
C TYR A 286 -20.56 -2.40 -30.50
N THR A 287 -20.38 -1.54 -29.49
CA THR A 287 -19.46 -0.40 -29.57
C THR A 287 -18.26 -0.69 -28.70
N THR A 288 -17.08 -0.62 -29.30
CA THR A 288 -15.81 -0.80 -28.60
C THR A 288 -15.18 0.56 -28.35
N THR A 289 -14.88 0.86 -27.09
CA THR A 289 -14.16 2.07 -26.68
C THR A 289 -12.82 1.65 -26.08
N THR A 290 -11.74 2.20 -26.60
CA THR A 290 -10.40 2.07 -26.03
C THR A 290 -10.09 3.35 -25.26
N THR A 291 -9.68 3.22 -24.00
CA THR A 291 -9.25 4.33 -23.14
C THR A 291 -7.84 4.06 -22.65
N ASP A 292 -7.04 5.12 -22.53
CA ASP A 292 -5.71 5.02 -21.94
C ASP A 292 -5.81 4.61 -20.47
N GLY A 293 -4.81 3.84 -20.07
CA GLY A 293 -4.69 3.29 -18.74
C GLY A 293 -5.11 1.84 -18.60
N SER A 294 -4.58 1.22 -17.56
CA SER A 294 -4.83 -0.18 -17.22
C SER A 294 -4.61 -0.43 -15.73
N TYR A 295 -5.04 -1.61 -15.28
CA TYR A 295 -4.74 -2.07 -13.92
C TYR A 295 -3.36 -2.71 -13.87
N VAL A 296 -2.45 -2.10 -13.11
CA VAL A 296 -1.10 -2.59 -12.88
C VAL A 296 -0.98 -3.28 -11.52
N GLY A 297 -0.14 -4.31 -11.44
CA GLY A 297 0.11 -5.04 -10.20
C GLY A 297 0.83 -4.19 -9.16
N VAL A 298 0.36 -4.22 -7.90
CA VAL A 298 1.06 -3.56 -6.80
C VAL A 298 2.10 -4.52 -6.22
N GLU A 299 3.18 -4.70 -6.97
CA GLU A 299 4.23 -5.65 -6.63
C GLU A 299 4.82 -5.40 -5.24
N GLY A 300 5.04 -6.48 -4.51
CA GLY A 300 5.64 -6.44 -3.20
C GLY A 300 4.68 -6.12 -2.06
N VAL A 301 3.42 -5.76 -2.31
CA VAL A 301 2.47 -5.52 -1.20
C VAL A 301 2.21 -6.80 -0.41
N LYS A 302 2.21 -6.70 0.92
CA LYS A 302 1.94 -7.83 1.82
C LYS A 302 0.44 -7.88 2.14
N VAL A 303 -0.20 -8.98 1.77
CA VAL A 303 -1.59 -9.29 2.11
C VAL A 303 -1.63 -10.23 3.30
N ARG A 304 -2.51 -9.95 4.25
CA ARG A 304 -2.77 -10.78 5.43
C ARG A 304 -4.18 -11.35 5.34
N ALA A 305 -4.34 -12.60 5.73
CA ALA A 305 -5.64 -13.24 5.91
C ALA A 305 -5.69 -13.80 7.34
N ARG A 306 -6.60 -13.28 8.16
CA ARG A 306 -6.74 -13.60 9.57
C ARG A 306 -8.07 -14.29 9.85
N ARG A 307 -8.04 -15.34 10.66
CA ARG A 307 -9.23 -15.84 11.35
C ARG A 307 -8.94 -16.01 12.83
N TRP A 308 -9.61 -15.21 13.66
CA TRP A 308 -9.33 -15.15 15.09
C TRP A 308 -7.84 -14.85 15.35
N PHE A 309 -7.11 -15.84 15.87
CA PHE A 309 -5.72 -15.73 16.29
C PHE A 309 -4.74 -16.35 15.29
N THR A 310 -5.23 -16.95 14.21
CA THR A 310 -4.39 -17.49 13.14
C THR A 310 -4.33 -16.52 11.96
N THR A 311 -3.12 -16.21 11.51
CA THR A 311 -2.87 -15.34 10.36
C THR A 311 -1.93 -16.01 9.37
N HIS A 312 -2.30 -15.93 8.09
CA HIS A 312 -1.45 -16.28 6.96
C HIS A 312 -1.16 -15.05 6.10
N ARG A 313 -0.02 -15.04 5.42
CA ARG A 313 0.50 -13.88 4.69
C ARG A 313 0.95 -14.27 3.29
N GLY A 314 0.78 -13.36 2.33
CA GLY A 314 1.27 -13.50 0.96
C GLY A 314 1.84 -12.18 0.46
N ILE A 315 2.80 -12.22 -0.47
CA ILE A 315 3.36 -11.04 -1.12
C ILE A 315 2.91 -11.05 -2.58
N ALA A 316 2.41 -9.92 -3.07
CA ALA A 316 2.02 -9.78 -4.47
C ALA A 316 3.24 -9.77 -5.40
N ASN A 317 3.15 -10.49 -6.51
CA ASN A 317 4.15 -10.44 -7.59
C ASN A 317 3.91 -9.25 -8.54
N SER A 318 4.70 -9.14 -9.62
CA SER A 318 4.61 -8.08 -10.63
C SER A 318 3.23 -7.93 -11.31
N SER A 319 2.46 -9.02 -11.41
CA SER A 319 1.07 -9.01 -11.93
C SER A 319 0.02 -8.62 -10.88
N GLY A 320 0.44 -8.42 -9.64
CA GLY A 320 -0.39 -8.17 -8.47
C GLY A 320 -0.89 -9.45 -7.79
N TYR A 321 -0.59 -10.64 -8.32
CA TYR A 321 -1.06 -11.91 -7.75
C TYR A 321 -0.34 -12.26 -6.45
N TYR A 322 -1.08 -12.67 -5.43
CA TYR A 322 -0.55 -13.20 -4.17
C TYR A 322 -1.21 -14.53 -3.80
N SER A 323 -0.50 -15.33 -3.02
CA SER A 323 -1.02 -16.52 -2.34
C SER A 323 -0.46 -16.57 -0.93
N CYS A 324 -1.32 -16.77 0.07
CA CYS A 324 -0.87 -16.80 1.45
C CYS A 324 -0.22 -18.15 1.82
N ASP A 325 0.69 -18.11 2.79
CA ASP A 325 1.49 -19.23 3.30
C ASP A 325 0.73 -20.31 4.09
N GLY A 326 -0.60 -20.25 4.16
CA GLY A 326 -1.43 -21.25 4.84
C GLY A 326 -2.86 -21.33 4.34
N ARG A 327 -3.73 -22.01 5.10
CA ARG A 327 -5.09 -22.34 4.64
C ARG A 327 -6.10 -22.29 5.77
N PHE A 328 -7.33 -21.88 5.44
CA PHE A 328 -8.45 -21.87 6.37
C PHE A 328 -9.53 -22.86 5.97
N ARG A 329 -10.37 -23.29 6.90
CA ARG A 329 -11.61 -24.06 6.60
C ARG A 329 -12.87 -23.19 6.56
N ARG A 330 -12.73 -21.95 7.00
CA ARG A 330 -13.83 -21.00 7.27
C ARG A 330 -13.42 -19.62 6.72
N PRO A 331 -14.37 -18.68 6.55
CA PRO A 331 -14.04 -17.34 6.09
C PRO A 331 -12.96 -16.66 6.94
N ALA A 332 -12.07 -15.92 6.29
CA ALA A 332 -11.00 -15.16 6.91
C ALA A 332 -11.13 -13.67 6.53
N ASN A 333 -10.71 -12.79 7.43
CA ASN A 333 -10.63 -11.35 7.21
C ASN A 333 -9.34 -11.05 6.44
N TYR A 334 -9.46 -10.44 5.26
CA TYR A 334 -8.30 -9.94 4.56
C TYR A 334 -7.89 -8.55 5.05
N SER A 335 -6.60 -8.22 4.98
CA SER A 335 -6.10 -6.85 5.13
C SER A 335 -4.76 -6.65 4.44
N ILE A 336 -4.41 -5.39 4.23
CA ILE A 336 -3.13 -4.92 3.69
C ILE A 336 -2.63 -3.81 4.61
N ASP A 337 -1.32 -3.76 4.81
CA ASP A 337 -0.65 -2.55 5.28
C ASP A 337 0.25 -2.06 4.15
N TRP A 338 0.21 -0.76 3.86
CA TRP A 338 1.09 -0.14 2.87
C TRP A 338 2.51 0.04 3.43
N GLU A 339 3.16 -1.07 3.77
CA GLU A 339 4.52 -1.10 4.32
C GLU A 339 5.31 -2.33 3.85
N ARG A 340 6.63 -2.18 3.87
CA ARG A 340 7.63 -3.24 3.71
C ARG A 340 8.75 -3.06 4.72
N TYR A 341 9.78 -3.90 4.64
CA TYR A 341 10.85 -3.90 5.63
C TYR A 341 11.54 -2.53 5.74
N GLU A 342 11.83 -1.90 4.60
CA GLU A 342 12.54 -0.61 4.53
C GLU A 342 11.65 0.64 4.74
N PHE A 343 10.36 0.58 4.41
CA PHE A 343 9.48 1.76 4.43
C PHE A 343 8.05 1.45 4.85
N ALA A 344 7.33 2.44 5.36
CA ALA A 344 5.91 2.35 5.69
C ALA A 344 5.17 3.67 5.38
N LEU A 345 3.97 3.56 4.79
CA LEU A 345 3.08 4.69 4.59
C LEU A 345 2.25 4.98 5.84
N ARG A 346 1.94 6.26 6.07
CA ARG A 346 1.09 6.72 7.17
C ARG A 346 -0.17 7.43 6.70
N ASP A 347 -1.28 7.09 7.37
CA ASP A 347 -2.59 7.74 7.28
C ASP A 347 -2.81 8.59 8.55
N GLY A 348 -1.92 9.57 8.77
CA GLY A 348 -1.88 10.40 9.98
C GLY A 348 -0.50 10.49 10.63
N TRP A 349 -0.47 10.91 11.91
CA TRP A 349 0.79 11.14 12.63
C TRP A 349 1.51 9.83 13.00
N LEU A 350 0.80 8.88 13.63
CA LEU A 350 1.32 7.59 14.07
C LEU A 350 0.57 6.39 13.48
N ASN A 351 -0.45 6.66 12.66
CA ASN A 351 -1.33 5.64 12.11
C ASN A 351 -0.72 5.04 10.85
N GLY A 352 -0.65 3.72 10.79
CA GLY A 352 -0.31 3.02 9.57
C GLY A 352 -1.42 3.18 8.53
N ALA A 353 -1.06 3.31 7.26
CA ALA A 353 -2.01 3.26 6.17
C ALA A 353 -2.48 1.81 5.95
N THR A 354 -3.39 1.34 6.80
CA THR A 354 -3.98 -0.01 6.73
C THR A 354 -5.26 0.00 5.90
N TYR A 355 -5.47 -1.08 5.14
CA TYR A 355 -6.71 -1.37 4.42
C TYR A 355 -7.26 -2.74 4.81
N ASN A 356 -8.39 -2.75 5.51
CA ASN A 356 -9.11 -3.94 5.92
C ASN A 356 -10.09 -4.33 4.82
N GLY A 357 -9.88 -5.53 4.29
CA GLY A 357 -10.68 -6.12 3.23
C GLY A 357 -11.83 -6.98 3.77
N PRO A 358 -12.45 -7.78 2.89
CA PRO A 358 -13.66 -8.51 3.22
C PRO A 358 -13.38 -9.77 4.08
N LYS A 359 -14.41 -10.25 4.78
CA LYS A 359 -14.44 -11.54 5.48
C LYS A 359 -15.07 -12.62 4.61
N ILE A 360 -14.28 -13.32 3.80
CA ILE A 360 -14.80 -14.26 2.78
C ILE A 360 -14.07 -15.60 2.79
N THR A 361 -14.68 -16.59 2.13
CA THR A 361 -14.01 -17.82 1.69
C THR A 361 -13.76 -17.70 0.19
N GLY A 362 -12.49 -17.71 -0.22
CA GLY A 362 -12.10 -17.55 -1.62
C GLY A 362 -11.18 -16.36 -1.84
N ASN A 363 -10.96 -16.05 -3.12
CA ASN A 363 -9.98 -15.07 -3.52
C ASN A 363 -10.44 -13.64 -3.21
N TRP A 364 -9.53 -12.79 -2.76
CA TRP A 364 -9.75 -11.35 -2.71
C TRP A 364 -8.97 -10.66 -3.82
N ASN A 365 -9.70 -10.30 -4.87
CA ASN A 365 -9.21 -9.53 -6.01
C ASN A 365 -9.60 -8.07 -5.80
N LEU A 366 -8.61 -7.22 -5.55
CA LEU A 366 -8.76 -5.80 -5.28
C LEU A 366 -8.20 -4.98 -6.46
N ASN A 367 -9.06 -4.15 -7.01
CA ASN A 367 -8.75 -3.20 -8.08
C ASN A 367 -9.02 -1.78 -7.56
N LEU A 368 -7.95 -1.04 -7.26
CA LEU A 368 -8.00 0.30 -6.67
C LEU A 368 -8.06 1.37 -7.76
N ARG A 369 -8.93 2.37 -7.62
CA ARG A 369 -9.03 3.49 -8.58
C ARG A 369 -9.65 4.72 -7.92
N GLY A 370 -8.97 5.87 -8.06
CA GLY A 370 -9.52 7.20 -7.75
C GLY A 370 -9.76 7.50 -6.26
N ASP A 371 -9.46 6.57 -5.36
CA ASP A 371 -9.63 6.74 -3.91
C ASP A 371 -8.28 6.89 -3.18
N LYS A 372 -8.33 7.12 -1.86
CA LYS A 372 -7.12 7.21 -1.03
C LYS A 372 -6.23 5.97 -1.09
N GLN A 373 -6.83 4.79 -1.30
CA GLN A 373 -6.09 3.53 -1.38
C GLN A 373 -5.33 3.43 -2.70
N ALA A 374 -5.89 3.90 -3.81
CA ALA A 374 -5.19 4.03 -5.08
C ALA A 374 -3.99 4.97 -4.96
N TYR A 375 -4.17 6.11 -4.26
CA TYR A 375 -3.08 7.04 -3.98
C TYR A 375 -1.94 6.38 -3.16
N TYR A 376 -2.26 5.68 -2.08
CA TYR A 376 -1.28 4.95 -1.28
C TYR A 376 -0.59 3.84 -2.08
N ALA A 377 -1.33 3.13 -2.94
CA ALA A 377 -0.77 2.11 -3.82
C ALA A 377 0.27 2.70 -4.79
N THR A 378 0.03 3.88 -5.35
CA THR A 378 0.98 4.55 -6.26
C THR A 378 2.25 5.00 -5.53
N ILE A 379 2.14 5.63 -4.35
CA ILE A 379 3.30 5.96 -3.51
C ILE A 379 4.08 4.68 -3.15
N PHE A 380 3.37 3.63 -2.76
CA PHE A 380 3.98 2.34 -2.43
C PHE A 380 4.74 1.75 -3.63
N ARG A 381 4.20 1.82 -4.85
CA ARG A 381 4.87 1.34 -6.08
C ARG A 381 6.18 2.07 -6.32
N ALA A 382 6.21 3.39 -6.18
CA ALA A 382 7.42 4.20 -6.35
C ALA A 382 8.47 3.90 -5.27
N ALA A 383 8.06 3.85 -3.99
CA ALA A 383 8.95 3.45 -2.91
C ALA A 383 9.48 2.01 -3.10
N HIS A 384 8.63 1.07 -3.53
CA HIS A 384 9.06 -0.29 -3.81
C HIS A 384 10.09 -0.37 -4.95
N HIS A 385 9.94 0.46 -5.99
CA HIS A 385 10.95 0.57 -7.03
C HIS A 385 12.29 1.00 -6.44
N TYR A 386 12.33 2.14 -5.74
CA TYR A 386 13.59 2.70 -5.25
C TYR A 386 14.24 1.85 -4.14
N TYR A 387 13.49 1.07 -3.34
CA TYR A 387 14.10 0.21 -2.33
C TYR A 387 14.47 -1.19 -2.82
N TYR A 388 13.71 -1.79 -3.74
CA TYR A 388 13.79 -3.24 -4.01
C TYR A 388 13.98 -3.65 -5.47
N LYS A 389 13.83 -2.73 -6.44
CA LYS A 389 14.02 -3.05 -7.86
C LYS A 389 15.38 -2.57 -8.36
N ASP A 390 15.71 -2.87 -9.62
CA ASP A 390 16.85 -2.23 -10.27
C ASP A 390 16.67 -0.71 -10.26
N ILE A 391 17.77 0.01 -9.99
CA ILE A 391 17.84 1.48 -9.92
C ILE A 391 19.12 1.99 -10.58
N LYS A 392 19.63 1.25 -11.57
CA LYS A 392 20.85 1.60 -12.33
C LYS A 392 22.08 1.84 -11.43
N GLY A 393 22.19 1.07 -10.35
CA GLY A 393 23.31 1.11 -9.42
C GLY A 393 23.32 2.27 -8.41
N LEU A 394 22.31 3.14 -8.42
CA LEU A 394 22.16 4.23 -7.43
C LEU A 394 22.21 3.72 -5.98
N ARG A 395 22.59 4.59 -5.05
CA ARG A 395 22.48 4.28 -3.62
C ARG A 395 21.03 4.30 -3.18
N ARG A 396 20.69 3.39 -2.26
CA ARG A 396 19.35 3.29 -1.70
C ARG A 396 19.12 4.42 -0.69
N PRO A 397 17.87 4.90 -0.55
CA PRO A 397 17.52 5.75 0.57
C PRO A 397 17.73 5.04 1.91
N PRO A 398 17.69 5.74 3.07
CA PRO A 398 17.97 5.18 4.38
C PRO A 398 17.22 3.88 4.66
N GLN A 399 17.98 2.81 4.88
CA GLN A 399 17.44 1.48 5.13
C GLN A 399 17.21 1.22 6.63
N ASN A 400 16.15 0.46 6.89
CA ASN A 400 15.80 -0.08 8.19
C ASN A 400 16.87 -1.07 8.66
N SER A 401 17.33 -0.93 9.90
CA SER A 401 18.39 -1.78 10.45
C SER A 401 18.24 -1.94 11.96
N PHE A 402 19.22 -2.58 12.62
CA PHE A 402 19.14 -2.74 14.07
C PHE A 402 19.03 -1.39 14.80
N TRP A 403 19.73 -0.36 14.32
CA TRP A 403 19.84 0.97 14.92
C TRP A 403 19.07 2.07 14.15
N ARG A 404 18.27 1.70 13.13
CA ARG A 404 17.54 2.65 12.29
C ARG A 404 16.14 2.14 12.02
N THR A 405 15.15 3.01 12.12
CA THR A 405 13.76 2.67 11.83
C THR A 405 13.47 2.72 10.33
N GLN A 406 12.33 2.15 9.93
CA GLN A 406 11.85 2.20 8.55
C GLN A 406 11.57 3.64 8.12
N MET A 407 11.80 3.95 6.84
CA MET A 407 11.39 5.21 6.22
C MET A 407 9.87 5.41 6.33
N LYS A 408 9.44 6.58 6.80
CA LYS A 408 8.01 6.89 6.99
C LYS A 408 7.55 7.93 5.98
N ILE A 409 6.58 7.55 5.16
CA ILE A 409 6.03 8.40 4.10
C ILE A 409 4.60 8.75 4.46
N ARG A 410 4.33 10.01 4.79
CA ARG A 410 2.97 10.45 5.12
C ARG A 410 2.27 10.95 3.88
N ALA A 411 1.09 10.41 3.61
CA ALA A 411 0.29 10.76 2.45
C ALA A 411 -0.90 11.63 2.89
N TYR A 412 -0.86 12.91 2.56
CA TYR A 412 -1.95 13.85 2.84
C TYR A 412 -3.02 13.75 1.74
N LEU A 413 -4.29 13.84 2.15
CA LEU A 413 -5.46 13.78 1.26
C LEU A 413 -5.91 15.17 0.79
N GLU A 414 -5.04 16.17 0.92
CA GLU A 414 -5.25 17.54 0.47
C GLU A 414 -4.37 17.79 -0.75
N ASN A 415 -4.93 18.42 -1.78
CA ASN A 415 -4.17 18.92 -2.92
C ASN A 415 -3.95 20.42 -2.72
N VAL A 416 -2.69 20.85 -2.67
CA VAL A 416 -2.34 22.28 -2.67
C VAL A 416 -2.18 22.76 -4.12
N SER A 417 -2.97 23.79 -4.47
CA SER A 417 -3.21 24.29 -5.84
C SER A 417 -2.06 25.12 -6.46
N ASN A 418 -2.12 25.25 -7.79
CA ASN A 418 -1.13 25.77 -8.73
C ASN A 418 -0.93 27.31 -8.78
N GLU A 419 -1.18 28.07 -7.72
CA GLU A 419 -0.93 29.51 -7.70
C GLU A 419 -0.11 29.90 -6.47
N GLY A 420 1.15 30.31 -6.70
CA GLY A 420 1.91 31.12 -5.75
C GLY A 420 2.48 30.40 -4.52
N SER A 421 3.76 30.01 -4.63
CA SER A 421 4.77 30.10 -3.55
C SER A 421 4.64 29.29 -2.24
N LEU A 422 3.66 28.43 -2.00
CA LEU A 422 3.65 27.58 -0.80
C LEU A 422 3.05 26.20 -1.08
N GLY A 423 3.83 25.28 -1.66
CA GLY A 423 3.41 23.87 -1.82
C GLY A 423 4.05 23.09 -2.97
N ALA A 424 4.75 23.76 -3.89
CA ALA A 424 5.73 23.11 -4.75
C ALA A 424 7.06 23.10 -4.00
N HIS A 425 7.53 21.90 -3.63
CA HIS A 425 8.85 21.65 -3.05
C HIS A 425 9.11 21.93 -1.56
N ALA A 426 8.08 22.17 -0.75
CA ALA A 426 8.22 22.04 0.70
C ALA A 426 8.04 20.59 1.15
N ALA A 427 8.72 19.64 0.51
CA ALA A 427 9.04 18.40 1.18
C ALA A 427 10.16 18.73 2.16
N GLY A 428 9.76 19.23 3.33
CA GLY A 428 10.67 19.42 4.43
C GLY A 428 11.23 18.07 4.83
N TRP A 429 12.36 17.68 4.24
CA TRP A 429 13.20 16.59 4.71
C TRP A 429 13.72 17.00 6.08
N ARG A 430 13.07 16.48 7.13
CA ARG A 430 13.58 16.55 8.50
C ARG A 430 14.16 15.20 8.85
N ALA A 431 15.48 15.13 8.89
CA ALA A 431 16.18 13.99 9.45
C ALA A 431 15.90 13.90 10.96
N PHE A 432 15.63 12.66 11.42
CA PHE A 432 15.44 12.19 12.81
C PHE A 432 14.04 12.35 13.44
N GLY A 433 13.51 11.21 13.91
CA GLY A 433 12.72 11.01 15.14
C GLY A 433 11.36 11.70 15.27
N LEU A 434 10.31 10.94 15.63
CA LEU A 434 8.91 11.33 15.89
C LEU A 434 8.04 11.76 14.69
N TYR A 435 8.64 12.07 13.52
CA TYR A 435 7.94 12.61 12.35
C TYR A 435 8.03 11.69 11.12
N SER A 436 7.18 11.92 10.12
CA SER A 436 7.33 11.33 8.78
C SER A 436 8.33 12.14 7.98
N PRO A 437 9.54 11.63 7.67
CA PRO A 437 10.57 12.40 6.97
C PRO A 437 10.14 12.85 5.57
N ILE A 438 9.23 12.10 4.95
CA ILE A 438 8.64 12.43 3.64
C ILE A 438 7.15 12.71 3.81
N LYS A 439 6.68 13.81 3.22
CA LYS A 439 5.27 14.21 3.17
C LYS A 439 4.85 14.34 1.72
N MET A 440 3.76 13.67 1.35
CA MET A 440 3.22 13.64 -0.01
C MET A 440 1.88 14.37 -0.07
N TYR A 441 1.77 15.33 -1.00
CA TYR A 441 0.58 16.19 -1.20
C TYR A 441 0.03 16.10 -2.63
N THR A 442 0.20 14.96 -3.29
CA THR A 442 -0.21 14.75 -4.69
C THR A 442 -1.53 14.00 -4.81
N TYR A 443 -2.37 14.02 -3.77
CA TYR A 443 -3.68 13.39 -3.81
C TYR A 443 -4.52 13.98 -4.97
N GLN A 444 -5.21 13.11 -5.70
CA GLN A 444 -5.96 13.43 -6.93
C GLN A 444 -5.13 13.92 -8.13
N ARG A 445 -3.80 13.93 -8.04
CA ARG A 445 -2.93 14.11 -9.22
C ARG A 445 -2.77 12.80 -9.99
N PRO A 446 -2.39 12.86 -11.28
CA PRO A 446 -2.13 11.66 -12.06
C PRO A 446 -1.13 10.70 -11.41
N ALA A 447 -1.27 9.40 -11.70
CA ALA A 447 -0.44 8.34 -11.14
C ALA A 447 1.05 8.58 -11.40
N ILE A 448 1.40 8.98 -12.63
CA ILE A 448 2.79 9.30 -13.03
C ILE A 448 3.37 10.45 -12.20
N GLU A 449 2.60 11.50 -11.89
CA GLU A 449 3.06 12.64 -11.10
C GLU A 449 3.32 12.26 -9.64
N THR A 450 2.40 11.48 -9.05
CA THR A 450 2.58 10.96 -7.68
C THR A 450 3.78 10.03 -7.60
N TYR A 451 3.95 9.17 -8.61
CA TYR A 451 5.07 8.24 -8.69
C TYR A 451 6.41 9.00 -8.77
N ALA A 452 6.52 9.93 -9.72
CA ALA A 452 7.70 10.76 -9.92
C ALA A 452 8.06 11.56 -8.66
N THR A 453 7.07 12.25 -8.07
CA THR A 453 7.29 13.03 -6.84
C THR A 453 7.79 12.14 -5.71
N THR A 454 7.26 10.93 -5.56
CA THR A 454 7.73 10.00 -4.52
C THR A 454 9.19 9.60 -4.73
N ILE A 455 9.62 9.40 -5.99
CA ILE A 455 11.03 9.13 -6.32
C ILE A 455 11.91 10.35 -6.01
N HIS A 456 11.48 11.56 -6.35
CA HIS A 456 12.19 12.83 -6.06
C HIS A 456 12.48 12.94 -4.56
N GLU A 457 11.48 12.72 -3.71
CA GLU A 457 11.67 12.81 -2.26
C GLU A 457 12.55 11.72 -1.68
N LEU A 458 12.49 10.51 -2.25
CA LEU A 458 13.40 9.44 -1.87
C LEU A 458 14.83 9.69 -2.37
N ALA A 459 15.02 10.47 -3.43
CA ALA A 459 16.33 10.87 -3.92
C ALA A 459 16.99 11.88 -2.96
N HIS A 460 16.23 12.84 -2.44
CA HIS A 460 16.67 13.69 -1.33
C HIS A 460 17.08 12.86 -0.11
N ALA A 461 16.25 11.88 0.27
CA ALA A 461 16.56 10.98 1.37
C ALA A 461 17.85 10.18 1.14
N SER A 462 18.07 9.70 -0.08
CA SER A 462 19.29 9.00 -0.48
C SER A 462 20.51 9.91 -0.44
N HIS A 463 20.40 11.13 -0.97
CA HIS A 463 21.48 12.13 -0.94
C HIS A 463 21.88 12.48 0.50
N TRP A 464 20.91 12.73 1.37
CA TRP A 464 21.19 12.89 2.81
C TRP A 464 21.83 11.65 3.44
N HIS A 465 21.48 10.45 2.97
CA HIS A 465 22.09 9.22 3.48
C HIS A 465 23.56 9.11 3.11
N MET A 466 23.95 9.59 1.93
CA MET A 466 25.32 9.55 1.43
C MET A 466 26.26 10.37 2.31
N ASP A 467 25.93 11.64 2.58
CA ASP A 467 26.66 12.48 3.51
C ASP A 467 25.72 13.46 4.24
N ARG A 468 25.55 13.24 5.54
CA ARG A 468 24.61 14.02 6.35
C ARG A 468 25.11 15.43 6.63
N SER A 469 26.42 15.61 6.80
CA SER A 469 27.00 16.90 7.15
C SER A 469 27.01 17.78 5.92
N ASP A 470 27.48 17.23 4.80
CA ASP A 470 27.58 18.00 3.57
C ASP A 470 26.21 18.34 3.00
N PHE A 471 25.24 17.41 3.06
CA PHE A 471 23.87 17.68 2.61
C PHE A 471 23.24 18.90 3.29
N SER A 472 23.52 19.16 4.58
CA SER A 472 22.97 20.36 5.24
C SER A 472 23.45 21.65 4.57
N ASP A 473 24.73 21.69 4.19
CA ASP A 473 25.42 22.85 3.64
C ASP A 473 25.33 22.93 2.10
N THR A 474 24.91 21.86 1.42
CA THR A 474 24.80 21.82 -0.04
C THR A 474 23.75 22.82 -0.54
N GLU A 475 24.07 23.53 -1.63
CA GLU A 475 23.18 24.47 -2.31
C GLU A 475 21.86 23.81 -2.72
N THR A 476 20.74 24.52 -2.60
CA THR A 476 19.41 24.05 -3.00
C THR A 476 19.38 23.58 -4.45
N LYS A 477 19.98 24.37 -5.36
CA LYS A 477 20.14 24.01 -6.77
C LYS A 477 20.75 22.63 -6.99
N VAL A 478 21.82 22.29 -6.26
CA VAL A 478 22.47 20.96 -6.36
C VAL A 478 21.53 19.87 -5.84
N LYS A 479 20.89 20.07 -4.68
CA LYS A 479 19.96 19.10 -4.09
C LYS A 479 18.81 18.79 -5.05
N GLU A 480 18.16 19.83 -5.54
CA GLU A 480 16.94 19.71 -6.34
C GLU A 480 17.23 19.22 -7.76
N SER A 481 18.31 19.69 -8.38
CA SER A 481 18.75 19.19 -9.69
C SER A 481 19.14 17.71 -9.65
N TRP A 482 19.84 17.28 -8.59
CA TRP A 482 20.13 15.86 -8.38
C TRP A 482 18.86 15.02 -8.22
N ALA A 483 17.95 15.43 -7.34
CA ALA A 483 16.69 14.73 -7.10
C ALA A 483 15.83 14.67 -8.37
N ARG A 484 15.82 15.74 -9.16
CA ARG A 484 15.14 15.81 -10.46
C ARG A 484 15.71 14.83 -11.48
N GLY A 485 17.04 14.69 -11.54
CA GLY A 485 17.70 13.70 -12.39
C GLY A 485 17.32 12.26 -12.04
N VAL A 486 17.34 11.92 -10.74
CA VAL A 486 16.89 10.60 -10.28
C VAL A 486 15.40 10.37 -10.54
N GLN A 487 14.58 11.41 -10.36
CA GLN A 487 13.16 11.38 -10.70
C GLN A 487 12.96 11.01 -12.18
N TRP A 488 13.60 11.72 -13.10
CA TRP A 488 13.53 11.42 -14.54
C TRP A 488 14.00 9.99 -14.82
N GLU A 489 15.19 9.64 -14.35
CA GLU A 489 15.86 8.39 -14.69
C GLU A 489 15.12 7.14 -14.20
N LEU A 490 14.61 7.15 -12.97
CA LEU A 490 13.88 6.00 -12.43
C LEU A 490 12.40 6.00 -12.84
N THR A 491 11.76 7.16 -13.02
CA THR A 491 10.35 7.20 -13.45
C THR A 491 10.22 6.67 -14.87
N ARG A 492 11.14 7.02 -15.78
CA ARG A 492 11.10 6.56 -17.18
C ARG A 492 11.29 5.06 -17.36
N MET A 493 11.89 4.37 -16.38
CA MET A 493 11.92 2.89 -16.35
C MET A 493 10.52 2.26 -16.17
N THR A 494 9.56 3.01 -15.62
CA THR A 494 8.16 2.57 -15.47
C THR A 494 7.25 3.22 -16.52
N TYR A 495 7.52 4.47 -16.89
CA TYR A 495 6.76 5.28 -17.84
C TYR A 495 7.70 5.78 -18.94
N PRO A 496 7.93 5.00 -20.02
CA PRO A 496 8.94 5.32 -21.04
C PRO A 496 8.84 6.73 -21.61
N ASP A 497 7.63 7.25 -21.77
CA ASP A 497 7.36 8.59 -22.32
C ASP A 497 7.45 9.73 -21.26
N TYR A 498 8.05 9.46 -20.10
CA TYR A 498 8.19 10.44 -19.03
C TYR A 498 9.36 11.40 -19.27
N LEU A 499 9.03 12.63 -19.64
CA LEU A 499 10.00 13.67 -20.00
C LEU A 499 10.46 14.56 -18.83
N SER A 500 9.99 14.32 -17.59
CA SER A 500 10.12 15.24 -16.45
C SER A 500 9.21 16.49 -16.52
N ARG A 501 9.28 17.36 -15.51
CA ARG A 501 8.52 18.63 -15.46
C ARG A 501 9.17 19.70 -16.34
N GLU A 502 8.40 20.72 -16.72
CA GLU A 502 8.87 21.83 -17.56
C GLU A 502 10.15 22.48 -17.01
N PHE A 503 11.08 22.77 -17.94
CA PHE A 503 12.29 23.54 -17.76
C PHE A 503 12.11 24.74 -16.84
N ARG A 504 12.98 24.88 -15.84
CA ARG A 504 13.14 26.10 -15.06
C ARG A 504 14.62 26.39 -14.81
N ARG A 505 15.01 27.66 -14.91
CA ARG A 505 16.35 28.15 -14.54
C ARG A 505 16.52 28.38 -13.03
N ASP A 506 15.55 27.96 -12.23
CA ASP A 506 15.60 28.05 -10.78
C ASP A 506 16.41 26.86 -10.21
N ASP A 507 16.14 26.47 -8.97
CA ASP A 507 16.84 25.36 -8.34
C ASP A 507 16.54 23.98 -8.97
N TYR A 508 15.52 23.86 -9.83
CA TYR A 508 15.00 22.59 -10.37
C TYR A 508 15.45 22.31 -11.81
N THR A 509 16.76 22.26 -12.03
CA THR A 509 17.32 22.09 -13.37
C THR A 509 17.17 20.65 -13.89
N LEU A 510 17.33 20.48 -15.21
CA LEU A 510 17.39 19.17 -15.88
C LEU A 510 18.82 18.77 -16.26
N VAL A 511 19.85 19.42 -15.67
CA VAL A 511 21.26 19.18 -15.97
C VAL A 511 21.66 17.70 -15.93
N VAL A 512 21.04 16.91 -15.04
CA VAL A 512 21.34 15.48 -14.91
C VAL A 512 20.77 14.67 -16.06
N SER A 513 19.59 15.04 -16.57
CA SER A 513 18.99 14.40 -17.74
C SER A 513 19.82 14.67 -18.98
N ASP A 514 20.16 15.95 -19.21
CA ASP A 514 21.00 16.42 -20.33
C ASP A 514 22.41 15.80 -20.31
N MET A 515 22.98 15.52 -19.13
CA MET A 515 24.25 14.78 -19.06
C MET A 515 24.14 13.30 -19.50
N ILE A 516 22.94 12.73 -19.48
CA ILE A 516 22.69 11.29 -19.70
C ILE A 516 22.18 11.01 -21.11
N ASP A 517 21.20 11.78 -21.61
CA ASP A 517 20.65 11.57 -22.94
C ASP A 517 21.56 12.12 -24.04
N ASP A 518 21.18 11.86 -25.28
CA ASP A 518 21.91 12.21 -26.51
C ASP A 518 21.04 12.99 -27.50
N ASP A 519 19.90 13.53 -27.03
CA ASP A 519 18.86 14.17 -27.86
C ASP A 519 18.97 15.70 -27.88
N PHE A 520 20.10 16.22 -28.36
CA PHE A 520 20.35 17.66 -28.51
C PHE A 520 20.39 18.13 -29.98
N GLU A 521 20.19 17.22 -30.96
CA GLU A 521 20.19 17.51 -32.40
C GLU A 521 18.79 17.62 -33.03
N THR A 522 17.72 17.27 -32.30
CA THR A 522 16.35 17.23 -32.85
C THR A 522 15.55 18.48 -32.46
N GLU A 523 14.67 18.96 -33.36
CA GLU A 523 13.81 20.14 -33.13
C GLU A 523 12.60 19.83 -32.21
N GLU A 524 12.39 18.56 -31.85
CA GLU A 524 11.33 18.10 -30.94
C GLU A 524 11.96 17.27 -29.82
N ASP A 525 12.03 17.80 -28.60
CA ASP A 525 12.60 17.10 -27.44
C ASP A 525 11.76 15.85 -27.11
N THR A 526 12.31 14.66 -27.41
CA THR A 526 11.61 13.39 -27.23
C THR A 526 12.05 12.63 -25.98
N THR A 527 13.09 13.09 -25.28
CA THR A 527 13.71 12.33 -24.19
C THR A 527 13.65 13.02 -22.84
N ASN A 528 13.73 14.36 -22.80
CA ASN A 528 13.56 15.13 -21.58
C ASN A 528 12.82 16.46 -21.84
N LYS A 529 13.01 17.51 -21.04
CA LYS A 529 12.46 18.87 -21.29
C LYS A 529 13.56 19.92 -21.13
N GLY A 530 14.78 19.52 -21.43
CA GLY A 530 16.01 20.17 -21.04
C GLY A 530 16.40 21.26 -22.01
N TYR A 531 17.69 21.52 -22.13
CA TYR A 531 18.16 22.40 -23.19
C TYR A 531 18.16 21.66 -24.53
N TYR A 532 17.30 22.10 -25.45
CA TYR A 532 17.38 21.78 -26.88
C TYR A 532 17.87 23.01 -27.65
N GLU A 533 18.50 22.83 -28.81
CA GLU A 533 19.20 23.84 -29.63
C GLU A 533 20.62 24.24 -29.16
N SER A 534 21.62 23.70 -29.87
CA SER A 534 23.06 23.99 -29.74
C SER A 534 23.36 25.51 -29.80
N PRO A 535 24.08 26.09 -28.81
CA PRO A 535 25.29 25.51 -28.21
C PRO A 535 25.19 25.08 -26.74
N ASN A 536 24.04 25.23 -26.07
CA ASN A 536 23.96 25.12 -24.61
C ASN A 536 23.95 23.68 -24.07
N ASP A 537 23.49 22.72 -24.87
CA ASP A 537 23.57 21.30 -24.55
C ASP A 537 24.21 20.50 -25.69
N GLN A 538 25.26 19.77 -25.31
CA GLN A 538 26.10 18.91 -26.16
C GLN A 538 26.77 17.83 -25.29
N VAL A 539 26.26 17.59 -24.08
CA VAL A 539 26.82 16.59 -23.16
C VAL A 539 26.02 15.32 -23.32
N SER A 540 26.65 14.15 -23.28
CA SER A 540 25.92 12.88 -23.27
C SER A 540 26.76 11.74 -22.68
N GLY A 541 26.15 10.59 -22.45
CA GLY A 541 26.86 9.35 -22.18
C GLY A 541 27.40 9.20 -20.76
N TYR A 542 27.09 10.14 -19.84
CA TYR A 542 27.26 9.87 -18.43
C TYR A 542 26.19 8.90 -17.94
N THR A 543 26.55 8.03 -17.00
CA THR A 543 25.57 7.24 -16.26
C THR A 543 25.11 8.00 -15.02
N ILE A 544 23.85 7.80 -14.62
CA ILE A 544 23.33 8.38 -13.36
C ILE A 544 24.21 8.02 -12.14
N ARG A 545 24.86 6.84 -12.19
CA ARG A 545 25.77 6.39 -11.15
C ARG A 545 27.08 7.19 -11.09
N GLN A 546 27.66 7.50 -12.24
CA GLN A 546 28.86 8.35 -12.30
C GLN A 546 28.56 9.73 -11.72
N ILE A 547 27.41 10.30 -12.09
CA ILE A 547 26.94 11.60 -11.61
C ILE A 547 26.72 11.57 -10.08
N GLU A 548 26.11 10.52 -9.52
CA GLU A 548 25.96 10.32 -8.07
C GLU A 548 27.31 10.27 -7.34
N ASP A 549 28.28 9.54 -7.91
CA ASP A 549 29.61 9.40 -7.31
C ASP A 549 30.42 10.68 -7.33
N ALA A 550 30.20 11.54 -8.32
CA ALA A 550 30.75 12.89 -8.36
C ALA A 550 30.02 13.88 -7.44
N LEU A 551 28.79 13.57 -7.00
CA LEU A 551 28.07 14.41 -6.04
C LEU A 551 28.62 14.31 -4.62
N LEU A 552 29.25 13.17 -4.27
CA LEU A 552 29.80 12.95 -2.93
C LEU A 552 30.77 14.06 -2.50
N HIS A 553 30.51 14.62 -1.32
CA HIS A 553 31.26 15.71 -0.68
C HIS A 553 31.24 17.03 -1.43
N GLN A 554 30.34 17.20 -2.42
CA GLN A 554 30.21 18.45 -3.15
C GLN A 554 29.04 19.26 -2.62
N LYS A 555 29.31 20.53 -2.30
CA LYS A 555 28.33 21.44 -1.70
C LYS A 555 27.80 22.47 -2.69
N THR A 556 28.57 22.81 -3.72
CA THR A 556 28.25 23.90 -4.65
C THR A 556 28.11 23.39 -6.07
N TRP A 557 27.33 24.12 -6.87
CA TRP A 557 27.07 23.83 -8.29
C TRP A 557 28.34 23.55 -9.08
N ASN A 558 29.30 24.48 -8.99
CA ASN A 558 30.56 24.41 -9.72
C ASN A 558 31.50 23.32 -9.17
N SER A 559 31.52 23.08 -7.85
CA SER A 559 32.31 22.00 -7.27
C SER A 559 31.81 20.63 -7.73
N TRP A 560 30.49 20.46 -7.87
CA TRP A 560 29.92 19.24 -8.41
C TRP A 560 30.32 19.01 -9.86
N ARG A 561 30.18 20.01 -10.73
CA ARG A 561 30.66 19.97 -12.11
C ARG A 561 32.13 19.55 -12.20
N ASP A 562 33.00 20.26 -11.47
CA ASP A 562 34.44 20.06 -11.55
C ASP A 562 34.84 18.66 -11.04
N ASN A 563 34.08 18.12 -10.09
CA ASN A 563 34.25 16.74 -9.63
C ASN A 563 33.80 15.71 -10.68
N ILE A 564 32.79 16.01 -11.51
CA ILE A 564 32.41 15.14 -12.64
C ILE A 564 33.56 15.09 -13.65
N ILE A 565 34.05 16.26 -14.08
CA ILE A 565 35.14 16.40 -15.06
C ILE A 565 36.41 15.67 -14.58
N SER A 566 36.76 15.81 -13.29
CA SER A 566 37.99 15.22 -12.77
C SER A 566 37.90 13.72 -12.52
N LYS A 567 36.71 13.16 -12.27
CA LYS A 567 36.55 11.74 -11.94
C LYS A 567 36.39 10.83 -13.14
N TYR A 568 35.82 11.33 -14.24
CA TYR A 568 35.44 10.49 -15.37
C TYR A 568 35.90 11.10 -16.67
N THR A 569 36.52 10.26 -17.50
CA THR A 569 36.76 10.61 -18.90
C THR A 569 35.50 10.34 -19.71
N ASN A 570 34.98 11.36 -20.37
CA ASN A 570 33.82 11.26 -21.27
C ASN A 570 34.10 12.07 -22.57
N PRO A 571 33.75 11.54 -23.77
CA PRO A 571 33.94 12.26 -25.04
C PRO A 571 33.36 13.68 -25.10
N THR A 572 32.33 14.00 -24.31
CA THR A 572 31.66 15.31 -24.29
C THR A 572 31.97 16.14 -23.04
N GLU A 573 32.96 15.76 -22.22
CA GLU A 573 33.28 16.44 -20.96
C GLU A 573 33.67 17.92 -21.13
N GLU A 574 34.24 18.29 -22.28
CA GLU A 574 34.60 19.68 -22.59
C GLU A 574 33.38 20.62 -22.67
N HIS A 575 32.18 20.07 -22.83
CA HIS A 575 30.93 20.84 -22.88
C HIS A 575 30.25 20.99 -21.51
N LEU A 576 30.71 20.28 -20.46
CA LEU A 576 30.10 20.32 -19.12
C LEU A 576 30.07 21.71 -18.51
N THR A 577 31.15 22.48 -18.66
CA THR A 577 31.19 23.87 -18.15
C THR A 577 30.11 24.73 -18.79
N ARG A 578 29.89 24.56 -20.10
CA ARG A 578 28.88 25.33 -20.81
C ARG A 578 27.47 24.90 -20.40
N LEU A 579 27.21 23.60 -20.28
CA LEU A 579 25.91 23.07 -19.84
C LEU A 579 25.55 23.59 -18.44
N PHE A 580 26.49 23.48 -17.48
CA PHE A 580 26.26 23.98 -16.12
C PHE A 580 26.03 25.50 -16.08
N SER A 581 26.75 26.28 -16.89
CA SER A 581 26.53 27.73 -17.01
C SER A 581 25.23 28.08 -17.72
N ALA A 582 24.73 27.24 -18.62
CA ALA A 582 23.42 27.46 -19.23
C ALA A 582 22.30 27.34 -18.18
N TYR A 583 22.48 26.46 -17.20
CA TYR A 583 21.53 26.30 -16.09
C TYR A 583 21.73 27.28 -14.93
N GLU A 584 22.81 28.07 -14.89
CA GLU A 584 23.01 29.16 -13.91
C GLU A 584 22.00 30.29 -14.10
#